data_AF-A0A4Q3TBY3-F1
#
_entry.id   AF-A0A4Q3TBY3-F1
#
_cell.length_a   1.000
_cell.length_b   1.000
_cell.length_c   1.000
_cell.angle_alpha   90.00
_cell.angle_beta   90.00
_cell.angle_gamma   90.00
#
_symmetry.space_group_name_H-M   'P 1'
#
loop_
_entity.id
_entity.type
_entity.pdbx_description
1 polymer ?
#
loop_
_entity_poly.entity_id
_entity_poly.type
_entity_poly.pdbx_seq_one_letter_code
_entity_poly.pdbx_strand_id
1 'polypeptide(L)'
;VWRDYAKATLVQRGTRTSVVRTHALKQMRAHGGPTGRLGAPTGDLRCGLPEGACLQQFRTGAVYVNKKAKKTVTSAVASKLGAADLVAVAKSQVGYREKSPRQSKYNKWIGRTGPRDPWCGYFVSWLAHAAGKPGSVIKAKSFPSLLKAERKRGRTSKTPRVGRLAYIGYFAKGTPSHVGIVVKAQGDHVWMVEGNVDGGGGSKHPRGVHVIKRHKSAVVFYADPKY
;
A
#
# COMPACT_ATOMS: atom_id res chain seq x y z
N VAL A 1 7.53 28.23 3.71
CA VAL A 1 8.37 28.76 2.60
C VAL A 1 9.19 27.61 2.02
N TRP A 2 9.55 27.65 0.74
CA TRP A 2 10.52 26.69 0.19
C TRP A 2 11.62 27.42 -0.59
N ARG A 3 12.79 26.80 -0.65
CA ARG A 3 13.92 27.23 -1.46
C ARG A 3 14.39 26.08 -2.32
N ASP A 4 14.42 26.30 -3.63
CA ASP A 4 14.94 25.35 -4.59
C ASP A 4 16.45 25.48 -4.75
N TYR A 5 17.10 24.35 -4.97
CA TYR A 5 18.49 24.21 -5.33
C TYR A 5 18.59 23.24 -6.51
N ALA A 6 19.77 23.19 -7.13
CA ALA A 6 20.03 22.31 -8.28
C ALA A 6 19.60 20.84 -8.03
N LYS A 7 19.87 20.30 -6.83
CA LYS A 7 19.64 18.87 -6.49
C LYS A 7 18.68 18.64 -5.31
N ALA A 8 18.08 19.70 -4.77
CA ALA A 8 17.24 19.62 -3.58
C ALA A 8 16.19 20.75 -3.52
N THR A 9 15.12 20.53 -2.78
CA THR A 9 14.24 21.61 -2.30
C THR A 9 14.22 21.54 -0.78
N LEU A 10 14.49 22.67 -0.11
CA LEU A 10 14.25 22.83 1.32
C LEU A 10 12.83 23.37 1.50
N VAL A 11 12.04 22.73 2.36
CA VAL A 11 10.70 23.21 2.70
C VAL A 11 10.61 23.44 4.20
N GLN A 12 10.38 24.68 4.59
CA GLN A 12 10.22 25.09 5.98
C GLN A 12 8.74 25.26 6.34
N ARG A 13 8.34 24.62 7.44
CA ARG A 13 7.02 24.71 8.08
C ARG A 13 7.19 24.92 9.58
N GLY A 14 6.89 26.14 10.05
CA GLY A 14 7.20 26.54 11.44
C GLY A 14 8.70 26.45 11.68
N THR A 15 9.09 25.77 12.76
CA THR A 15 10.49 25.54 13.15
C THR A 15 11.16 24.37 12.44
N ARG A 16 10.40 23.59 11.64
CA ARG A 16 10.94 22.41 10.93
C ARG A 16 11.28 22.74 9.48
N THR A 17 12.46 22.32 9.06
CA THR A 17 12.90 22.33 7.66
C THR A 17 13.15 20.89 7.21
N SER A 18 12.53 20.48 6.11
CA SER A 18 12.75 19.16 5.51
C SER A 18 13.42 19.29 4.16
N VAL A 19 14.24 18.29 3.82
CA VAL A 19 14.98 18.27 2.56
C VAL A 19 14.41 17.21 1.63
N VAL A 20 13.98 17.63 0.42
CA VAL A 20 13.51 16.72 -0.62
C VAL A 20 14.54 16.65 -1.73
N ARG A 21 15.03 15.45 -2.05
CA ARG A 21 16.10 15.22 -3.06
C ARG A 21 15.73 14.10 -4.03
N THR A 22 16.59 13.91 -5.03
CA THR A 22 16.64 12.73 -5.90
C THR A 22 15.28 12.37 -6.55
N HIS A 23 14.84 11.12 -6.44
CA HIS A 23 13.59 10.64 -7.01
C HIS A 23 12.37 11.30 -6.36
N ALA A 24 12.43 11.59 -5.06
CA ALA A 24 11.34 12.25 -4.36
C ALA A 24 11.15 13.69 -4.85
N LEU A 25 12.24 14.40 -5.15
CA LEU A 25 12.19 15.74 -5.74
C LEU A 25 11.54 15.72 -7.12
N LYS A 26 11.93 14.77 -7.99
CA LYS A 26 11.32 14.62 -9.33
C LYS A 26 9.82 14.38 -9.23
N GLN A 27 9.40 13.49 -8.32
CA GLN A 27 7.97 13.23 -8.09
C GLN A 27 7.26 14.45 -7.49
N MET A 28 7.86 15.15 -6.54
CA MET A 28 7.28 16.38 -5.97
C MET A 28 7.03 17.43 -7.04
N ARG A 29 8.02 17.72 -7.89
CA ARG A 29 7.89 18.67 -9.01
C ARG A 29 6.80 18.23 -10.00
N ALA A 30 6.78 16.96 -10.39
CA ALA A 30 5.76 16.40 -11.29
C ALA A 30 4.33 16.47 -10.71
N HIS A 31 4.19 16.62 -9.38
CA HIS A 31 2.91 16.76 -8.70
C HIS A 31 2.57 18.20 -8.32
N GLY A 32 3.25 19.21 -8.88
CA GLY A 32 2.98 20.63 -8.63
C GLY A 32 3.79 21.25 -7.50
N GLY A 33 4.92 20.64 -7.11
CA GLY A 33 5.82 21.18 -6.10
C GLY A 33 5.27 21.09 -4.67
N PRO A 34 5.83 21.88 -3.71
CA PRO A 34 5.45 21.83 -2.30
C PRO A 34 3.99 22.18 -1.99
N THR A 35 3.31 22.91 -2.87
CA THR A 35 1.88 23.26 -2.75
C THR A 35 0.97 22.33 -3.55
N GLY A 36 1.55 21.41 -4.32
CA GLY A 36 0.83 20.50 -5.21
C GLY A 36 0.18 19.30 -4.51
N ARG A 37 -0.12 18.27 -5.31
CA ARG A 37 -0.97 17.13 -4.90
C ARG A 37 -0.37 16.23 -3.81
N LEU A 38 0.96 16.09 -3.78
CA LEU A 38 1.65 15.40 -2.68
C LEU A 38 1.67 16.26 -1.41
N GLY A 39 1.64 17.59 -1.57
CA GLY A 39 1.80 18.58 -0.51
C GLY A 39 3.25 18.70 -0.04
N ALA A 40 3.44 19.51 1.01
CA ALA A 40 4.75 19.71 1.62
C ALA A 40 5.27 18.42 2.29
N PRO A 41 6.59 18.18 2.32
CA PRO A 41 7.18 17.08 3.07
C PRO A 41 6.81 17.17 4.55
N THR A 42 6.68 16.02 5.22
CA THR A 42 6.37 15.93 6.66
C THR A 42 7.55 15.43 7.49
N GLY A 43 8.68 15.15 6.84
CA GLY A 43 9.92 14.68 7.42
C GLY A 43 10.94 14.44 6.32
N ASP A 44 12.15 14.00 6.69
CA ASP A 44 13.18 13.68 5.73
C ASP A 44 13.01 12.27 5.12
N LEU A 45 13.79 11.98 4.09
CA LEU A 45 13.81 10.69 3.42
C LEU A 45 14.24 9.57 4.37
N ARG A 46 13.38 8.57 4.59
CA ARG A 46 13.70 7.40 5.42
C ARG A 46 14.15 6.24 4.54
N CYS A 47 15.44 5.90 4.59
CA CYS A 47 16.04 4.75 3.90
C CYS A 47 16.27 3.56 4.85
N GLY A 48 16.72 2.44 4.32
CA GLY A 48 16.93 1.20 5.09
C GLY A 48 15.65 0.40 5.31
N LEU A 49 14.58 0.73 4.59
CA LEU A 49 13.33 -0.03 4.64
C LEU A 49 13.51 -1.40 3.96
N PRO A 50 12.61 -2.37 4.22
CA PRO A 50 12.65 -3.68 3.57
C PRO A 50 12.87 -3.59 2.06
N GLU A 51 13.65 -4.54 1.53
CA GLU A 51 14.15 -4.55 0.16
C GLU A 51 15.19 -3.46 -0.19
N GLY A 52 15.74 -2.77 0.82
CA GLY A 52 16.70 -1.67 0.62
C GLY A 52 16.03 -0.39 0.14
N ALA A 53 14.75 -0.22 0.48
CA ALA A 53 13.92 0.86 -0.03
C ALA A 53 14.07 2.16 0.77
N CYS A 54 13.62 3.25 0.15
CA CYS A 54 13.48 4.55 0.80
C CYS A 54 12.06 5.11 0.64
N LEU A 55 11.59 5.85 1.64
CA LEU A 55 10.27 6.46 1.65
C LEU A 55 10.36 7.94 2.04
N GLN A 56 9.86 8.81 1.17
CA GLN A 56 9.64 10.23 1.46
C GLN A 56 8.15 10.45 1.73
N GLN A 57 7.82 10.95 2.92
CA GLN A 57 6.45 11.30 3.29
C GLN A 57 6.17 12.77 2.97
N PHE A 58 4.94 13.01 2.51
CA PHE A 58 4.36 14.32 2.28
C PHE A 58 2.98 14.40 2.94
N ARG A 59 2.44 15.61 3.10
CA ARG A 59 1.17 15.85 3.81
C ARG A 59 0.02 14.98 3.30
N THR A 60 -0.10 14.85 1.98
CA THR A 60 -1.16 14.08 1.31
C THR A 60 -0.59 12.98 0.44
N GLY A 61 0.72 12.72 0.49
CA GLY A 61 1.37 11.84 -0.46
C GLY A 61 2.60 11.13 0.07
N ALA A 62 3.09 10.19 -0.72
CA ALA A 62 4.32 9.47 -0.42
C ALA A 62 5.03 9.13 -1.72
N VAL A 63 6.36 9.10 -1.68
CA VAL A 63 7.21 8.55 -2.74
C VAL A 63 8.03 7.42 -2.15
N TYR A 64 7.94 6.25 -2.76
CA TYR A 64 8.66 5.05 -2.37
C TYR A 64 9.62 4.63 -3.48
N VAL A 65 10.87 4.36 -3.12
CA VAL A 65 11.92 3.93 -4.04
C VAL A 65 12.36 2.53 -3.66
N ASN A 66 12.15 1.56 -4.54
CA ASN A 66 12.58 0.18 -4.39
C ASN A 66 13.30 -0.27 -5.66
N LYS A 67 14.65 -0.29 -5.64
CA LYS A 67 15.45 -0.65 -6.81
C LYS A 67 15.27 -2.10 -7.27
N LYS A 68 14.72 -2.97 -6.43
CA LYS A 68 14.45 -4.39 -6.76
C LYS A 68 13.08 -4.61 -7.40
N ALA A 69 12.23 -3.59 -7.42
CA ALA A 69 10.91 -3.66 -8.03
C ALA A 69 10.96 -3.37 -9.54
N LYS A 70 10.01 -3.96 -10.30
CA LYS A 70 9.80 -3.62 -11.72
C LYS A 70 9.56 -2.12 -11.92
N LYS A 71 8.74 -1.52 -11.05
CA LYS A 71 8.56 -0.07 -10.97
C LYS A 71 9.35 0.47 -9.78
N THR A 72 10.53 1.01 -10.07
CA THR A 72 11.52 1.38 -9.05
C THR A 72 11.14 2.61 -8.23
N VAL A 73 10.32 3.51 -8.79
CA VAL A 73 9.80 4.69 -8.11
C VAL A 73 8.28 4.69 -8.21
N THR A 74 7.60 4.73 -7.07
CA THR A 74 6.15 4.82 -6.98
C THR A 74 5.73 5.98 -6.11
N SER A 75 4.64 6.64 -6.49
CA SER A 75 4.01 7.70 -5.73
C SER A 75 2.55 7.40 -5.48
N ALA A 76 2.01 7.96 -4.40
CA ALA A 76 0.60 7.89 -4.06
C ALA A 76 0.14 9.19 -3.43
N VAL A 77 -1.15 9.49 -3.61
CA VAL A 77 -1.86 10.58 -2.94
C VAL A 77 -3.04 9.97 -2.20
N ALA A 78 -3.22 10.34 -0.95
CA ALA A 78 -4.34 9.94 -0.12
C ALA A 78 -4.74 11.09 0.81
N SER A 79 -6.03 11.20 1.11
CA SER A 79 -6.55 12.26 2.00
C SER A 79 -6.19 12.06 3.47
N LYS A 80 -5.76 10.85 3.87
CA LYS A 80 -5.31 10.55 5.23
C LYS A 80 -3.79 10.40 5.27
N LEU A 81 -3.15 11.11 6.20
CA LEU A 81 -1.71 11.02 6.41
C LEU A 81 -1.29 9.56 6.67
N GLY A 82 -0.18 9.13 6.05
CA GLY A 82 0.35 7.78 6.13
C GLY A 82 -0.38 6.73 5.29
N ALA A 83 -1.57 7.02 4.75
CA ALA A 83 -2.26 6.13 3.81
C ALA A 83 -1.54 6.02 2.47
N ALA A 84 -0.97 7.13 2.00
CA ALA A 84 -0.18 7.16 0.78
C ALA A 84 1.07 6.24 0.88
N ASP A 85 1.65 6.08 2.06
CA ASP A 85 2.83 5.25 2.28
C ASP A 85 2.57 3.80 1.88
N LEU A 86 1.51 3.20 2.44
CA LEU A 86 1.14 1.81 2.15
C LEU A 86 0.76 1.64 0.68
N VAL A 87 0.12 2.64 0.06
CA VAL A 87 -0.24 2.59 -1.36
C VAL A 87 0.98 2.71 -2.27
N ALA A 88 1.95 3.57 -1.93
CA ALA A 88 3.20 3.68 -2.68
C ALA A 88 4.00 2.37 -2.60
N VAL A 89 4.11 1.78 -1.40
CA VAL A 89 4.66 0.43 -1.21
C VAL A 89 3.91 -0.58 -2.07
N ALA A 90 2.59 -0.66 -1.98
CA ALA A 90 1.78 -1.63 -2.74
C ALA A 90 2.01 -1.52 -4.26
N LYS A 91 2.03 -0.30 -4.79
CA LYS A 91 2.32 -0.05 -6.21
C LYS A 91 3.71 -0.56 -6.62
N SER A 92 4.71 -0.53 -5.73
CA SER A 92 6.05 -1.06 -6.06
C SER A 92 6.07 -2.58 -6.20
N GLN A 93 5.07 -3.26 -5.62
CA GLN A 93 4.98 -4.71 -5.62
C GLN A 93 4.25 -5.26 -6.85
N VAL A 94 3.55 -4.40 -7.60
CA VAL A 94 2.80 -4.79 -8.80
C VAL A 94 3.73 -5.46 -9.82
N GLY A 95 3.33 -6.63 -10.30
CA GLY A 95 4.10 -7.45 -11.22
C GLY A 95 5.00 -8.49 -10.57
N TYR A 96 5.03 -8.57 -9.23
CA TYR A 96 5.55 -9.73 -8.50
C TYR A 96 4.74 -10.99 -8.85
N ARG A 97 5.42 -12.13 -9.02
CA ARG A 97 4.82 -13.45 -9.26
C ARG A 97 5.39 -14.46 -8.26
N GLU A 98 4.54 -15.33 -7.72
CA GLU A 98 5.00 -16.46 -6.91
C GLU A 98 5.76 -17.48 -7.78
N LYS A 99 6.76 -18.16 -7.22
CA LYS A 99 7.55 -19.16 -7.97
C LYS A 99 6.75 -20.45 -8.18
N SER A 100 6.00 -20.84 -7.16
CA SER A 100 5.06 -21.95 -7.15
C SER A 100 3.95 -21.62 -6.14
N PRO A 101 2.82 -22.36 -6.15
CA PRO A 101 1.70 -22.07 -5.26
C PRO A 101 2.15 -21.91 -3.81
N ARG A 102 1.79 -20.78 -3.19
CA ARG A 102 2.08 -20.45 -1.76
C ARG A 102 3.56 -20.20 -1.43
N GLN A 103 4.45 -20.21 -2.42
CA GLN A 103 5.87 -19.87 -2.26
C GLN A 103 6.13 -18.40 -2.63
N SER A 104 5.54 -17.49 -1.86
CA SER A 104 5.76 -16.04 -1.99
C SER A 104 6.73 -15.50 -0.93
N LYS A 105 7.37 -14.35 -1.19
CA LYS A 105 8.16 -13.65 -0.17
C LYS A 105 7.29 -13.22 1.03
N TYR A 106 6.00 -13.00 0.82
CA TYR A 106 5.06 -12.64 1.89
C TYR A 106 4.75 -13.85 2.79
N ASN A 107 4.61 -15.04 2.19
CA ASN A 107 4.53 -16.32 2.91
C ASN A 107 5.80 -16.57 3.73
N LYS A 108 6.97 -16.37 3.14
CA LYS A 108 8.26 -16.51 3.84
C LYS A 108 8.37 -15.54 5.03
N TRP A 109 7.99 -14.27 4.83
CA TRP A 109 8.02 -13.26 5.89
C TRP A 109 7.10 -13.56 7.08
N ILE A 110 5.91 -14.12 6.84
CA ILE A 110 5.00 -14.52 7.93
C ILE A 110 5.39 -15.86 8.56
N GLY A 111 6.26 -16.64 7.91
CA GLY A 111 6.67 -17.99 8.33
C GLY A 111 5.63 -19.08 8.03
N ARG A 112 4.86 -18.95 6.94
CA ARG A 112 3.80 -19.88 6.55
C ARG A 112 3.75 -20.09 5.04
N THR A 113 4.05 -21.30 4.55
CA THR A 113 4.14 -21.64 3.10
C THR A 113 3.36 -22.90 2.73
N GLY A 114 2.45 -23.39 3.58
CA GLY A 114 1.68 -24.60 3.34
C GLY A 114 0.53 -24.40 2.33
N PRO A 115 -0.10 -25.49 1.85
CA PRO A 115 -1.19 -25.41 0.86
C PRO A 115 -2.37 -24.51 1.30
N ARG A 116 -2.63 -24.48 2.61
CA ARG A 116 -3.70 -23.69 3.26
C ARG A 116 -3.30 -22.24 3.60
N ASP A 117 -2.19 -21.74 3.05
CA ASP A 117 -1.64 -20.42 3.38
C ASP A 117 -1.80 -19.38 2.24
N PRO A 118 -3.04 -18.93 1.91
CA PRO A 118 -3.23 -17.83 1.00
C PRO A 118 -2.65 -16.54 1.54
N TRP A 119 -1.95 -15.83 0.66
CA TRP A 119 -1.06 -14.74 1.07
C TRP A 119 -1.61 -13.33 0.83
N CYS A 120 -2.90 -13.17 0.50
CA CYS A 120 -3.52 -11.84 0.39
C CYS A 120 -3.47 -11.08 1.73
N GLY A 121 -3.76 -11.75 2.84
CA GLY A 121 -3.64 -11.19 4.19
C GLY A 121 -2.19 -10.91 4.59
N TYR A 122 -1.27 -11.81 4.24
CA TYR A 122 0.16 -11.63 4.51
C TYR A 122 0.73 -10.45 3.72
N PHE A 123 0.30 -10.29 2.47
CA PHE A 123 0.65 -9.18 1.61
C PHE A 123 0.26 -7.84 2.23
N VAL A 124 -1.02 -7.63 2.58
CA VAL A 124 -1.44 -6.34 3.15
C VAL A 124 -0.80 -6.05 4.51
N SER A 125 -0.49 -7.09 5.29
CA SER A 125 0.28 -6.97 6.53
C SER A 125 1.74 -6.56 6.26
N TRP A 126 2.35 -7.14 5.22
CA TRP A 126 3.71 -6.84 4.82
C TRP A 126 3.86 -5.40 4.31
N LEU A 127 2.83 -4.82 3.68
CA LEU A 127 2.85 -3.41 3.26
C LEU A 127 3.15 -2.45 4.42
N ALA A 128 2.55 -2.70 5.57
CA ALA A 128 2.78 -1.94 6.79
C ALA A 128 4.24 -2.09 7.28
N HIS A 129 4.77 -3.31 7.25
CA HIS A 129 6.17 -3.57 7.59
C HIS A 129 7.14 -2.87 6.61
N ALA A 130 6.91 -2.98 5.30
CA ALA A 130 7.72 -2.37 4.26
C ALA A 130 7.65 -0.83 4.25
N ALA A 131 6.54 -0.25 4.72
CA ALA A 131 6.43 1.19 4.93
C ALA A 131 7.16 1.68 6.20
N GLY A 132 7.69 0.79 7.05
CA GLY A 132 8.22 1.15 8.37
C GLY A 132 7.13 1.55 9.36
N LYS A 133 5.93 0.97 9.23
CA LYS A 133 4.74 1.22 10.06
C LYS A 133 4.16 -0.09 10.62
N PRO A 134 4.96 -0.93 11.32
CA PRO A 134 4.45 -2.17 11.88
C PRO A 134 3.25 -1.90 12.81
N GLY A 135 2.23 -2.77 12.77
CA GLY A 135 1.00 -2.61 13.55
C GLY A 135 -0.09 -1.73 12.92
N SER A 136 0.24 -0.92 11.90
CA SER A 136 -0.78 -0.15 11.17
C SER A 136 -1.77 -1.06 10.43
N VAL A 137 -1.31 -2.21 9.92
CA VAL A 137 -2.12 -3.35 9.48
C VAL A 137 -1.88 -4.52 10.42
N ILE A 138 -2.96 -5.23 10.78
CA ILE A 138 -2.89 -6.40 11.65
C ILE A 138 -2.04 -7.49 11.00
N LYS A 139 -1.01 -7.98 11.70
CA LYS A 139 -0.22 -9.15 11.31
C LYS A 139 -0.89 -10.41 11.89
N ALA A 140 -1.38 -11.30 11.03
CA ALA A 140 -1.97 -12.58 11.44
C ALA A 140 -1.45 -13.74 10.58
N LYS A 141 -1.40 -14.95 11.17
CA LYS A 141 -0.92 -16.19 10.54
C LYS A 141 -2.00 -16.94 9.74
N SER A 142 -3.17 -16.35 9.53
CA SER A 142 -4.23 -16.88 8.65
C SER A 142 -5.22 -15.76 8.28
N PHE A 143 -5.96 -15.93 7.19
CA PHE A 143 -7.00 -14.98 6.79
C PHE A 143 -8.18 -14.90 7.78
N PRO A 144 -8.71 -16.02 8.34
CA PRO A 144 -9.75 -15.95 9.37
C PRO A 144 -9.30 -15.20 10.63
N SER A 145 -8.06 -15.42 11.08
CA SER A 145 -7.51 -14.68 12.23
C SER A 145 -7.33 -13.19 11.92
N LEU A 146 -6.89 -12.84 10.70
CA LEU A 146 -6.84 -11.45 10.24
C LEU A 146 -8.23 -10.80 10.29
N LEU A 147 -9.24 -11.47 9.72
CA LEU A 147 -10.61 -10.97 9.67
C LEU A 147 -11.19 -10.75 11.07
N LYS A 148 -11.02 -11.72 11.98
CA LYS A 148 -11.47 -11.61 13.38
C LYS A 148 -10.82 -10.43 14.08
N ALA A 149 -9.50 -10.30 13.97
CA ALA A 149 -8.75 -9.22 14.60
C ALA A 149 -9.08 -7.84 14.00
N GLU A 150 -9.28 -7.76 12.69
CA GLU A 150 -9.68 -6.51 12.02
C GLU A 150 -11.08 -6.06 12.45
N ARG A 151 -12.03 -7.00 12.54
CA ARG A 151 -13.37 -6.70 13.09
C ARG A 151 -13.30 -6.25 14.54
N LYS A 152 -12.51 -6.95 15.38
CA LYS A 152 -12.27 -6.55 16.78
C LYS A 152 -11.66 -5.16 16.89
N ARG A 153 -10.80 -4.76 15.95
CA ARG A 153 -10.21 -3.41 15.90
C ARG A 153 -11.26 -2.31 15.65
N GLY A 154 -12.43 -2.63 15.09
CA GLY A 154 -13.57 -1.73 14.97
C GLY A 154 -13.41 -0.56 13.99
N ARG A 155 -12.29 -0.47 13.25
CA ARG A 155 -12.00 0.62 12.29
C ARG A 155 -12.60 0.35 10.90
N THR A 156 -13.81 -0.19 10.87
CA THR A 156 -14.49 -0.60 9.63
C THR A 156 -15.33 0.52 9.02
N SER A 157 -15.58 0.45 7.72
CA SER A 157 -16.39 1.43 6.98
C SER A 157 -17.05 0.78 5.76
N LYS A 158 -18.10 1.39 5.23
CA LYS A 158 -18.74 1.02 3.95
C LYS A 158 -18.27 1.89 2.78
N THR A 159 -17.56 2.97 3.05
CA THR A 159 -17.12 3.92 2.02
C THR A 159 -15.71 3.56 1.53
N PRO A 160 -15.45 3.52 0.22
CA PRO A 160 -14.08 3.37 -0.28
C PRO A 160 -13.26 4.64 -0.03
N ARG A 161 -11.96 4.47 0.23
CA ARG A 161 -10.98 5.56 0.25
C ARG A 161 -9.59 4.99 -0.03
N VAL A 162 -8.76 5.74 -0.76
CA VAL A 162 -7.36 5.36 -1.02
C VAL A 162 -6.65 5.05 0.30
N GLY A 163 -5.97 3.90 0.33
CA GLY A 163 -5.26 3.34 1.48
C GLY A 163 -6.08 2.38 2.35
N ARG A 164 -7.42 2.44 2.32
CA ARG A 164 -8.24 1.47 3.06
C ARG A 164 -8.00 0.06 2.53
N LEU A 165 -8.04 -0.92 3.43
CA LEU A 165 -8.13 -2.31 3.06
C LEU A 165 -9.56 -2.62 2.66
N ALA A 166 -9.78 -3.33 1.57
CA ALA A 166 -11.09 -3.77 1.12
C ALA A 166 -11.18 -5.28 1.27
N TYR A 167 -12.12 -5.73 2.09
CA TYR A 167 -12.40 -7.15 2.31
C TYR A 167 -13.53 -7.57 1.37
N ILE A 168 -13.23 -8.51 0.48
CA ILE A 168 -14.12 -8.89 -0.63
C ILE A 168 -14.69 -10.29 -0.44
N GLY A 169 -15.93 -10.45 -0.91
CA GLY A 169 -16.63 -11.73 -0.99
C GLY A 169 -16.21 -12.51 -2.21
N TYR A 170 -14.94 -12.93 -2.24
CA TYR A 170 -14.28 -13.51 -3.41
C TYR A 170 -14.94 -14.79 -3.91
N PHE A 171 -15.28 -15.72 -3.01
CA PHE A 171 -15.94 -16.99 -3.34
C PHE A 171 -17.45 -16.98 -3.10
N ALA A 172 -17.93 -16.09 -2.21
CA ALA A 172 -19.34 -15.95 -1.88
C ALA A 172 -19.64 -14.49 -1.53
N LYS A 173 -20.67 -13.92 -2.15
CA LYS A 173 -21.10 -12.54 -1.90
C LYS A 173 -21.45 -12.37 -0.42
N GLY A 174 -21.00 -11.28 0.18
CA GLY A 174 -21.23 -10.98 1.60
C GLY A 174 -20.27 -11.68 2.58
N THR A 175 -19.49 -12.68 2.15
CA THR A 175 -18.59 -13.44 3.02
C THR A 175 -17.12 -13.14 2.70
N PRO A 176 -16.42 -12.32 3.53
CA PRO A 176 -15.04 -11.95 3.28
C PRO A 176 -14.15 -13.17 3.13
N SER A 177 -13.41 -13.23 2.03
CA SER A 177 -12.50 -14.33 1.69
C SER A 177 -11.20 -13.87 1.02
N HIS A 178 -11.10 -12.57 0.70
CA HIS A 178 -9.88 -11.97 0.17
C HIS A 178 -9.77 -10.50 0.62
N VAL A 179 -8.56 -9.93 0.53
CA VAL A 179 -8.28 -8.55 0.91
C VAL A 179 -7.26 -7.90 -0.01
N GLY A 180 -7.48 -6.64 -0.36
CA GLY A 180 -6.55 -5.79 -1.09
C GLY A 180 -6.51 -4.37 -0.52
N ILE A 181 -5.59 -3.53 -1.01
CA ILE A 181 -5.51 -2.11 -0.62
C ILE A 181 -6.06 -1.21 -1.73
N VAL A 182 -6.98 -0.32 -1.40
CA VAL A 182 -7.61 0.60 -2.36
C VAL A 182 -6.60 1.64 -2.84
N VAL A 183 -6.43 1.77 -4.15
CA VAL A 183 -5.53 2.76 -4.78
C VAL A 183 -6.27 3.82 -5.59
N LYS A 184 -7.53 3.56 -5.95
CA LYS A 184 -8.46 4.51 -6.57
C LYS A 184 -9.90 4.09 -6.30
N ALA A 185 -10.81 5.05 -6.18
CA ALA A 185 -12.25 4.81 -6.16
C ALA A 185 -12.92 5.86 -7.05
N GLN A 186 -13.82 5.44 -7.93
CA GLN A 186 -14.53 6.31 -8.86
C GLN A 186 -15.82 5.64 -9.31
N GLY A 187 -16.92 6.40 -9.35
CA GLY A 187 -18.24 5.87 -9.71
C GLY A 187 -18.63 4.72 -8.78
N ASP A 188 -19.03 3.61 -9.35
CA ASP A 188 -19.40 2.32 -8.75
C ASP A 188 -18.21 1.35 -8.60
N HIS A 189 -16.98 1.78 -8.92
CA HIS A 189 -15.79 0.92 -8.93
C HIS A 189 -14.70 1.34 -7.93
N VAL A 190 -13.92 0.35 -7.53
CA VAL A 190 -12.64 0.50 -6.82
C VAL A 190 -11.53 -0.19 -7.59
N TRP A 191 -10.34 0.39 -7.56
CA TRP A 191 -9.11 -0.23 -8.01
C TRP A 191 -8.26 -0.52 -6.80
N MET A 192 -7.74 -1.74 -6.73
CA MET A 192 -7.03 -2.23 -5.57
C MET A 192 -5.74 -2.88 -6.02
N VAL A 193 -4.68 -2.73 -5.24
CA VAL A 193 -3.53 -3.62 -5.37
C VAL A 193 -3.83 -4.85 -4.51
N GLU A 194 -3.88 -5.99 -5.18
CA GLU A 194 -4.21 -7.29 -4.60
C GLU A 194 -3.02 -8.23 -4.75
N GLY A 195 -2.74 -9.00 -3.71
CA GLY A 195 -1.78 -10.10 -3.74
C GLY A 195 -2.51 -11.44 -3.70
N ASN A 196 -1.87 -12.52 -4.15
CA ASN A 196 -2.45 -13.86 -4.26
C ASN A 196 -3.64 -13.91 -5.23
N VAL A 197 -3.50 -13.27 -6.39
CA VAL A 197 -4.46 -13.33 -7.50
C VAL A 197 -3.74 -13.52 -8.83
N ASP A 198 -4.42 -14.04 -9.84
CA ASP A 198 -3.95 -13.96 -11.23
C ASP A 198 -4.16 -12.54 -11.82
N GLY A 199 -3.77 -12.34 -13.09
CA GLY A 199 -3.86 -11.04 -13.76
C GLY A 199 -5.28 -10.48 -13.90
N GLY A 200 -6.31 -11.33 -13.86
CA GLY A 200 -7.72 -10.93 -13.88
C GLY A 200 -8.31 -10.74 -12.49
N GLY A 201 -7.52 -10.89 -11.42
CA GLY A 201 -8.03 -10.89 -10.05
C GLY A 201 -8.67 -12.22 -9.65
N GLY A 202 -8.39 -13.28 -10.42
CA GLY A 202 -8.86 -14.65 -10.23
C GLY A 202 -7.88 -15.51 -9.41
N SER A 203 -8.16 -16.82 -9.35
CA SER A 203 -7.45 -17.79 -8.51
C SER A 203 -6.51 -18.69 -9.32
N LYS A 204 -6.36 -18.44 -10.63
CA LYS A 204 -5.48 -19.25 -11.48
C LYS A 204 -4.02 -19.06 -11.06
N HIS A 205 -3.20 -20.10 -11.25
CA HIS A 205 -1.77 -20.02 -11.03
C HIS A 205 -1.04 -19.72 -12.35
N PRO A 206 0.12 -19.03 -12.33
CA PRO A 206 0.78 -18.48 -11.16
C PRO A 206 0.09 -17.20 -10.64
N ARG A 207 0.02 -17.05 -9.32
CA ARG A 207 -0.52 -15.83 -8.70
C ARG A 207 0.56 -14.79 -8.46
N GLY A 208 0.14 -13.54 -8.34
CA GLY A 208 1.02 -12.41 -8.20
C GLY A 208 0.37 -11.24 -7.49
N VAL A 209 1.00 -10.08 -7.66
CA VAL A 209 0.48 -8.80 -7.20
C VAL A 209 0.03 -7.98 -8.40
N HIS A 210 -1.24 -7.62 -8.42
CA HIS A 210 -1.89 -6.98 -9.57
C HIS A 210 -2.75 -5.79 -9.13
N VAL A 211 -2.98 -4.85 -10.05
CA VAL A 211 -4.01 -3.82 -9.89
C VAL A 211 -5.31 -4.38 -10.46
N ILE A 212 -6.31 -4.58 -9.62
CA ILE A 212 -7.59 -5.17 -9.99
C ILE A 212 -8.69 -4.13 -9.85
N LYS A 213 -9.53 -3.99 -10.87
CA LYS A 213 -10.76 -3.19 -10.86
C LYS A 213 -11.90 -4.09 -10.37
N ARG A 214 -12.65 -3.66 -9.35
CA ARG A 214 -13.83 -4.37 -8.85
C ARG A 214 -15.01 -3.42 -8.70
N HIS A 215 -16.20 -3.91 -8.98
CA HIS A 215 -17.44 -3.22 -8.61
C HIS A 215 -17.56 -3.16 -7.09
N LYS A 216 -18.06 -2.05 -6.53
CA LYS A 216 -18.15 -1.83 -5.08
C LYS A 216 -19.00 -2.89 -4.36
N SER A 217 -19.97 -3.49 -5.05
CA SER A 217 -20.80 -4.58 -4.49
C SER A 217 -20.03 -5.86 -4.18
N ALA A 218 -18.82 -6.06 -4.73
CA ALA A 218 -17.95 -7.17 -4.37
C ALA A 218 -17.27 -6.96 -3.00
N VAL A 219 -17.22 -5.71 -2.52
CA VAL A 219 -16.60 -5.36 -1.24
C VAL A 219 -17.62 -5.49 -0.12
N VAL A 220 -17.32 -6.34 0.85
CA VAL A 220 -18.18 -6.56 2.03
C VAL A 220 -18.04 -5.41 3.02
N PHE A 221 -16.80 -5.00 3.27
CA PHE A 221 -16.47 -3.83 4.08
C PHE A 221 -15.05 -3.34 3.79
N TYR A 222 -14.77 -2.11 4.19
CA TYR A 222 -13.44 -1.52 4.19
C TYR A 222 -12.91 -1.41 5.63
N ALA A 223 -11.61 -1.51 5.82
CA ALA A 223 -10.95 -1.23 7.09
C ALA A 223 -9.93 -0.10 6.94
N ASP A 224 -9.80 0.72 7.99
CA ASP A 224 -8.87 1.83 8.06
C ASP A 224 -7.65 1.44 8.91
N PRO A 225 -6.47 1.19 8.28
CA PRO A 225 -5.22 1.03 9.00
C PRO A 225 -4.97 2.15 10.02
N LYS A 226 -4.22 1.82 11.08
CA LYS A 226 -3.74 2.80 12.07
C LYS A 226 -2.45 3.43 11.56
N TYR A 227 -2.58 4.28 10.55
CA TYR A 227 -1.45 4.94 9.87
C TYR A 227 -0.55 5.74 10.80
#